data_AF-A0A0H2RP15-F1
#
_entry.id   AF-A0A0H2RP15-F1
#
_cell.length_a   1.000
_cell.length_b   1.000
_cell.length_c   1.000
_cell.angle_alpha   90.00
_cell.angle_beta   90.00
_cell.angle_gamma   90.00
#
_symmetry.space_group_name_H-M   'P 1'
#
loop_
_entity.id
_entity.type
_entity.pdbx_description
1 polymer ?
#
loop_
_entity_poly.entity_id
_entity_poly.type
_entity_poly.pdbx_seq_one_letter_code
_entity_poly.pdbx_strand_id
1 'polypeptide(L)'
;MRPRTPALKFSSPKLTDIDVEHHANSNSQTRRSAGPLEDTLANPFAPFLQEEVLVTPYRSELNKDAEFQEQLNSMLLSFVLKFHSWSTSRPAVETAAAGSKLSDDAQNIIAIEKEQGMSQFRPSFFGMPLPRDSFESRQRLLEFISRMKDALAVLTGLR
;
A
#
# COMPACT_ATOMS: atom_id res chain seq x y z
N MET A 1 -20.26 -0.37 8.85
CA MET A 1 -20.20 0.76 7.90
C MET A 1 -19.05 0.51 6.93
N ARG A 2 -19.31 0.39 5.61
CA ARG A 2 -18.25 0.16 4.61
C ARG A 2 -17.70 1.50 4.11
N PRO A 3 -16.38 1.72 4.04
CA PRO A 3 -15.83 2.94 3.48
C PRO A 3 -16.02 2.95 1.95
N ARG A 4 -16.64 4.02 1.48
CA ARG A 4 -16.87 4.34 0.06
C ARG A 4 -15.52 4.78 -0.54
N THR A 5 -15.01 4.05 -1.53
CA THR A 5 -13.83 4.44 -2.30
C THR A 5 -14.16 5.63 -3.22
N PRO A 6 -13.35 6.70 -3.24
CA PRO A 6 -13.52 7.78 -4.20
C PRO A 6 -12.96 7.36 -5.57
N ALA A 7 -13.79 7.51 -6.61
CA ALA A 7 -13.41 7.29 -8.00
C ALA A 7 -12.44 8.39 -8.47
N LEU A 8 -11.24 7.99 -8.87
CA LEU A 8 -10.25 8.87 -9.50
C LEU A 8 -10.69 9.15 -10.95
N LYS A 9 -11.10 10.40 -11.22
CA LYS A 9 -11.39 10.87 -12.58
C LYS A 9 -10.08 11.22 -13.26
N PHE A 10 -9.66 10.42 -14.24
CA PHE A 10 -8.61 10.81 -15.17
C PHE A 10 -9.17 11.88 -16.11
N SER A 11 -8.65 13.10 -15.97
CA SER A 11 -8.91 14.21 -16.89
C SER A 11 -7.83 14.18 -17.98
N SER A 12 -8.19 13.72 -19.17
CA SER A 12 -7.30 13.75 -20.33
C SER A 12 -7.01 15.21 -20.75
N PRO A 13 -5.77 15.54 -21.16
CA PRO A 13 -5.48 16.84 -21.74
C PRO A 13 -6.11 16.97 -23.13
N LYS A 14 -6.73 18.13 -23.35
CA LYS A 14 -7.43 18.54 -24.56
C LYS A 14 -6.37 18.89 -25.62
N LEU A 15 -6.35 18.13 -26.72
CA LEU A 15 -5.53 18.40 -27.90
C LEU A 15 -6.07 19.69 -28.54
N THR A 16 -5.29 20.76 -28.50
CA THR A 16 -5.63 22.02 -29.16
C THR A 16 -5.35 21.90 -30.65
N ASP A 17 -6.37 22.23 -31.44
CA ASP A 17 -6.35 22.41 -32.88
C ASP A 17 -5.18 23.32 -33.30
N ILE A 18 -4.41 22.87 -34.29
CA ILE A 18 -3.45 23.68 -35.02
C ILE A 18 -4.24 24.27 -36.20
N ASP A 19 -4.68 25.51 -36.05
CA ASP A 19 -5.23 26.30 -37.15
C ASP A 19 -4.11 26.63 -38.15
N VAL A 20 -4.13 25.94 -39.30
CA VAL A 20 -3.31 26.28 -40.47
C VAL A 20 -4.07 27.37 -41.23
N GLU A 21 -3.69 28.63 -41.01
CA GLU A 21 -4.16 29.76 -41.81
C GLU A 21 -3.67 29.64 -43.27
N HIS A 22 -4.59 29.30 -44.17
CA HIS A 22 -4.40 29.45 -45.61
C HIS A 22 -4.64 30.91 -46.01
N HIS A 23 -3.58 31.71 -46.12
CA HIS A 23 -3.61 32.95 -46.90
C HIS A 23 -3.52 32.62 -48.39
N ALA A 24 -4.67 32.61 -49.05
CA ALA A 24 -4.76 32.75 -50.49
C ALA A 24 -4.61 34.24 -50.86
N ASN A 25 -3.52 34.62 -51.53
CA ASN A 25 -3.45 35.91 -52.19
C ASN A 25 -2.66 35.88 -53.51
N SER A 26 -3.40 36.21 -54.58
CA SER A 26 -3.01 36.90 -55.82
C SER A 26 -2.29 36.17 -56.96
N ASN A 27 -3.03 36.11 -58.06
CA ASN A 27 -2.62 36.14 -59.47
C ASN A 27 -1.31 36.89 -59.75
N SER A 28 -0.46 36.34 -60.63
CA SER A 28 -0.30 36.82 -62.02
C SER A 28 0.88 36.14 -62.74
N GLN A 29 0.54 35.48 -63.85
CA GLN A 29 1.17 35.61 -65.17
C GLN A 29 2.68 35.98 -65.21
N THR A 30 3.56 34.98 -65.36
CA THR A 30 4.94 35.22 -65.80
C THR A 30 5.33 34.29 -66.93
N ARG A 31 5.87 34.93 -67.96
CA ARG A 31 6.42 34.39 -69.20
C ARG A 31 7.46 33.30 -68.92
N ARG A 32 7.63 32.38 -69.87
CA ARG A 32 8.78 31.48 -69.95
C ARG A 32 10.05 32.32 -70.16
N SER A 33 10.67 32.80 -69.08
CA SER A 33 12.05 33.26 -69.06
C SER A 33 12.93 32.11 -68.58
N ALA A 34 13.95 31.77 -69.35
CA ALA A 34 15.16 31.22 -68.76
C ALA A 34 15.60 32.18 -67.65
N GLY A 35 15.80 31.67 -66.44
CA GLY A 35 16.13 32.47 -65.25
C GLY A 35 15.11 32.30 -64.11
N PRO A 36 14.96 31.07 -63.58
CA PRO A 36 14.79 30.94 -62.13
C PRO A 36 16.02 30.30 -61.46
N LEU A 37 16.73 29.43 -62.19
CA LEU A 37 17.94 28.76 -61.71
C LEU A 37 19.14 29.72 -61.62
N GLU A 38 19.35 30.56 -62.63
CA GLU A 38 20.42 31.57 -62.62
C GLU A 38 20.27 32.55 -61.44
N ASP A 39 19.05 33.02 -61.17
CA ASP A 39 18.76 33.93 -60.03
C ASP A 39 18.92 33.23 -58.68
N THR A 40 18.64 31.92 -58.61
CA THR A 40 18.84 31.13 -57.38
C THR A 40 20.33 30.85 -57.12
N LEU A 41 21.12 30.66 -58.18
CA LEU A 41 22.58 30.45 -58.10
C LEU A 41 23.35 31.76 -57.94
N ALA A 42 22.80 32.88 -58.39
CA ALA A 42 23.39 34.22 -58.26
C ALA A 42 23.25 34.79 -56.83
N ASN A 43 22.27 34.32 -56.05
CA ASN A 43 22.11 34.71 -54.66
C ASN A 43 23.11 33.95 -53.77
N PRO A 44 24.01 34.64 -53.05
CA PRO A 44 24.88 34.01 -52.07
C PRO A 44 24.03 33.34 -50.98
N PHE A 45 24.42 32.13 -50.57
CA PHE A 45 23.81 31.49 -49.41
C PHE A 45 23.94 32.40 -48.19
N ALA A 46 22.87 32.48 -47.40
CA ALA A 46 22.94 33.15 -46.10
C ALA A 46 24.08 32.53 -45.29
N PRO A 47 24.92 33.35 -44.62
CA PRO A 47 26.02 32.83 -43.82
C PRO A 47 25.46 31.89 -42.75
N PHE A 48 26.05 30.70 -42.66
CA PHE A 48 25.64 29.70 -41.68
C PHE A 48 25.98 30.19 -40.27
N LEU A 49 24.96 30.56 -39.51
CA LEU A 49 25.10 30.92 -38.11
C LEU A 49 25.10 29.65 -37.25
N GLN A 50 26.29 29.06 -37.11
CA GLN A 50 26.52 27.83 -36.35
C GLN A 50 25.93 27.88 -34.93
N GLU A 51 26.02 29.04 -34.27
CA GLU A 51 25.55 29.23 -32.89
C GLU A 51 24.03 29.05 -32.78
N GLU A 52 23.29 29.58 -33.75
CA GLU A 52 21.82 29.56 -33.73
C GLU A 52 21.26 28.22 -34.20
N VAL A 53 21.88 27.61 -35.22
CA VAL A 53 21.37 26.37 -35.83
C VAL A 53 21.77 25.12 -35.05
N LEU A 54 22.94 25.10 -34.42
CA LEU A 54 23.47 23.88 -33.78
C LEU A 54 23.69 24.04 -32.28
N VAL A 55 24.38 25.10 -31.86
CA VAL A 55 24.83 25.21 -30.46
C VAL A 55 23.65 25.51 -29.54
N THR A 56 22.77 26.42 -29.93
CA THR A 56 21.61 26.82 -29.12
C THR A 56 20.61 25.68 -28.92
N PRO A 57 20.17 24.95 -29.98
CA PRO A 57 19.28 23.80 -29.82
C PRO A 57 19.91 22.71 -28.96
N TYR A 58 21.19 22.39 -29.20
CA TYR A 58 21.90 21.37 -28.43
C TYR A 58 21.98 21.72 -26.94
N ARG A 59 22.34 22.96 -26.60
CA ARG A 59 22.33 23.43 -25.21
C ARG A 59 20.93 23.39 -24.59
N SER A 60 19.91 23.75 -25.37
CA SER A 60 18.52 23.69 -24.90
C SER A 60 18.07 22.26 -24.62
N GLU A 61 18.52 21.27 -25.42
CA GLU A 61 18.22 19.86 -25.19
C GLU A 61 18.91 19.32 -23.95
N LEU A 62 20.18 19.69 -23.73
CA LEU A 62 20.89 19.31 -22.50
C LEU A 62 20.21 19.83 -21.24
N ASN A 63 19.72 21.08 -21.26
CA ASN A 63 18.99 21.65 -20.13
C ASN A 63 17.65 20.92 -19.91
N LYS A 64 16.92 20.60 -20.98
CA LYS A 64 15.67 19.83 -20.89
C LYS A 64 15.90 18.44 -20.30
N ASP A 65 16.99 17.77 -20.67
CA ASP A 65 17.32 16.45 -20.13
C ASP A 65 17.63 16.53 -18.64
N ALA A 66 18.39 17.54 -18.20
CA ALA A 66 18.65 17.78 -16.79
C ALA A 66 17.35 18.04 -16.01
N GLU A 67 16.48 18.92 -16.50
CA GLU A 67 15.17 19.20 -15.88
C GLU A 67 14.29 17.95 -15.83
N PHE A 68 14.27 17.14 -16.89
CA PHE A 68 13.53 15.88 -16.92
C PHE A 68 14.05 14.88 -15.89
N GLN A 69 15.37 14.74 -15.76
CA GLN A 69 15.99 13.87 -14.75
C GLN A 69 15.64 14.31 -13.34
N GLU A 70 15.66 15.61 -13.05
CA GLU A 70 15.24 16.15 -11.75
C GLU A 70 13.78 15.87 -11.45
N GLN A 71 12.89 16.10 -12.43
CA GLN A 71 11.45 15.81 -12.29
C GLN A 71 11.19 14.32 -12.07
N LEU A 72 11.88 13.45 -12.82
CA LEU A 72 11.76 12.00 -12.69
C LEU A 72 12.21 11.53 -11.30
N ASN A 73 13.35 12.03 -10.83
CA ASN A 73 13.87 11.73 -9.49
C ASN A 73 12.90 12.19 -8.39
N SER A 74 12.36 13.40 -8.52
CA SER A 74 11.37 13.95 -7.60
C SER A 74 10.09 13.08 -7.56
N MET A 75 9.58 12.70 -8.73
CA MET A 75 8.39 11.85 -8.84
C MET A 75 8.63 10.46 -8.24
N LEU A 76 9.77 9.85 -8.54
CA LEU A 76 10.14 8.53 -8.02
C LEU A 76 10.25 8.55 -6.49
N LEU A 77 10.93 9.57 -5.94
CA LEU A 77 11.06 9.73 -4.49
C LEU A 77 9.70 9.93 -3.82
N SER A 78 8.84 10.78 -4.40
CA SER A 78 7.47 11.00 -3.92
C SER A 78 6.66 9.70 -3.91
N PHE A 79 6.78 8.89 -4.96
CA PHE A 79 6.12 7.59 -5.06
C PHE A 79 6.59 6.63 -3.98
N VAL A 80 7.91 6.48 -3.81
CA VAL A 80 8.50 5.58 -2.79
C VAL A 80 8.07 5.99 -1.39
N LEU A 81 8.08 7.29 -1.07
CA LEU A 81 7.65 7.79 0.24
C LEU A 81 6.17 7.54 0.51
N LYS A 82 5.30 7.75 -0.48
CA LYS A 82 3.86 7.45 -0.37
C LYS A 82 3.61 5.95 -0.21
N PHE A 83 4.29 5.14 -1.01
CA PHE A 83 4.17 3.68 -0.94
C PHE A 83 4.64 3.15 0.41
N HIS A 84 5.79 3.64 0.91
CA HIS A 84 6.29 3.29 2.23
C HIS A 84 5.29 3.68 3.33
N SER A 85 4.79 4.91 3.31
CA SER A 85 3.81 5.38 4.31
C SER A 85 2.54 4.54 4.28
N TRP A 86 2.07 4.13 3.09
CA TRP A 86 0.92 3.26 2.94
C TRP A 86 1.20 1.84 3.46
N SER A 87 2.36 1.26 3.10
CA SER A 87 2.72 -0.10 3.50
C SER A 87 2.99 -0.21 5.00
N THR A 88 3.53 0.83 5.65
CA THR A 88 3.75 0.83 7.10
C THR A 88 2.47 1.09 7.89
N SER A 89 1.52 1.85 7.34
CA SER A 89 0.26 2.15 8.04
C SER A 89 -0.73 0.97 8.00
N ARG A 90 -0.66 0.14 6.96
CA ARG A 90 -1.61 -0.94 6.72
C ARG A 90 -1.61 -2.05 7.80
N PRO A 91 -0.46 -2.59 8.24
CA PRO A 91 -0.42 -3.58 9.31
C PRO A 91 -1.10 -3.11 10.59
N ALA A 92 -0.89 -1.86 11.01
CA ALA A 92 -1.51 -1.33 12.22
C ALA A 92 -3.05 -1.33 12.14
N VAL A 93 -3.60 -0.92 10.99
CA VAL A 93 -5.05 -0.92 10.75
C VAL A 93 -5.61 -2.33 10.68
N GLU A 94 -4.93 -3.24 9.97
CA GLU A 94 -5.37 -4.62 9.83
C GLU A 94 -5.30 -5.39 11.16
N THR A 95 -4.23 -5.21 11.94
CA THR A 95 -4.09 -5.80 13.27
C THR A 95 -5.12 -5.23 14.24
N ALA A 96 -5.38 -3.92 14.22
CA ALA A 96 -6.41 -3.32 15.06
C ALA A 96 -7.82 -3.85 14.73
N ALA A 97 -8.14 -3.99 13.44
CA ALA A 97 -9.42 -4.56 13.01
C ALA A 97 -9.56 -6.04 13.40
N ALA A 98 -8.50 -6.85 13.20
CA ALA A 98 -8.48 -8.25 13.60
C ALA A 98 -8.57 -8.40 15.12
N GLY A 99 -7.89 -7.55 15.89
CA GLY A 99 -7.95 -7.52 17.35
C GLY A 99 -9.33 -7.14 17.88
N SER A 100 -9.99 -6.15 17.27
CA SER A 100 -11.37 -5.80 17.62
C SER A 100 -12.31 -6.97 17.38
N LYS A 101 -12.21 -7.63 16.22
CA LYS A 101 -13.04 -8.81 15.91
C LYS A 101 -12.82 -9.94 16.92
N LEU A 102 -11.56 -10.24 17.25
CA LEU A 102 -11.23 -11.26 18.24
C LEU A 102 -11.77 -10.91 19.63
N SER A 103 -11.70 -9.64 20.02
CA SER A 103 -12.27 -9.15 21.28
C SER A 103 -13.79 -9.32 21.30
N ASP A 104 -14.48 -8.97 20.22
CA ASP A 104 -15.93 -9.15 20.09
C ASP A 104 -16.31 -10.63 20.16
N ASP A 105 -15.57 -11.49 19.45
CA ASP A 105 -15.76 -12.94 19.49
C ASP A 105 -15.56 -13.49 20.91
N ALA A 106 -14.52 -13.03 21.63
CA ALA A 106 -14.28 -13.42 23.02
C ALA A 106 -15.41 -12.97 23.96
N GLN A 107 -15.91 -11.73 23.82
CA GLN A 107 -17.05 -11.25 24.60
C GLN A 107 -18.33 -12.04 24.29
N ASN A 108 -18.54 -12.42 23.03
CA ASN A 108 -19.66 -13.26 22.63
C ASN A 108 -19.58 -14.65 23.28
N ILE A 109 -18.39 -15.29 23.29
CA ILE A 109 -18.18 -16.57 23.98
C ILE A 109 -18.48 -16.43 25.47
N ILE A 110 -17.98 -15.39 26.13
CA ILE A 110 -18.24 -15.13 27.56
C ILE A 110 -19.74 -14.99 27.83
N ALA A 111 -20.47 -14.28 26.96
CA ALA A 111 -21.91 -14.14 27.07
C ALA A 111 -22.64 -15.49 26.94
N ILE A 112 -22.26 -16.30 25.95
CA ILE A 112 -22.82 -17.64 25.73
C ILE A 112 -22.53 -18.56 26.93
N GLU A 113 -21.29 -18.58 27.44
CA GLU A 113 -20.91 -19.39 28.61
C GLU A 113 -21.67 -18.99 29.87
N LYS A 114 -21.93 -17.69 30.03
CA LYS A 114 -22.75 -17.16 31.12
C LYS A 114 -24.20 -17.62 31.02
N GLU A 115 -24.78 -17.59 29.82
CA GLU A 115 -26.14 -18.07 29.56
C GLU A 115 -26.27 -19.59 29.79
N GLN A 116 -25.24 -20.37 29.45
CA GLN A 116 -25.20 -21.81 29.67
C GLN A 116 -24.92 -22.20 31.15
N GLY A 117 -24.71 -21.22 32.03
CA GLY A 117 -24.39 -21.46 33.44
C GLY A 117 -22.99 -22.05 33.67
N MET A 118 -22.11 -22.03 32.67
CA MET A 118 -20.74 -22.55 32.76
C MET A 118 -19.72 -21.51 33.24
N SER A 119 -20.10 -20.24 33.36
CA SER A 119 -19.23 -19.14 33.82
C SER A 119 -18.94 -19.19 35.33
N GLN A 120 -18.34 -20.27 35.81
CA GLN A 120 -17.53 -20.29 37.04
C GLN A 120 -16.03 -20.43 36.74
N PHE A 121 -15.63 -20.32 35.47
CA PHE A 121 -14.21 -20.20 35.10
C PHE A 121 -13.67 -18.84 35.55
N ARG A 122 -13.40 -18.72 36.85
CA ARG A 122 -12.44 -17.76 37.39
C ARG A 122 -11.11 -18.03 36.66
N PRO A 123 -10.46 -17.04 36.04
CA PRO A 123 -9.08 -17.19 35.62
C PRO A 123 -8.23 -17.23 36.89
N SER A 124 -8.13 -18.41 37.49
CA SER A 124 -7.11 -18.71 38.50
C SER A 124 -5.78 -18.86 37.79
N PHE A 125 -5.19 -17.73 37.42
CA PHE A 125 -3.75 -17.67 37.18
C PHE A 125 -2.95 -17.94 38.47
N PHE A 126 -3.62 -17.99 39.64
CA PHE A 126 -3.18 -18.72 40.84
C PHE A 126 -4.41 -19.36 41.54
N GLY A 127 -4.58 -20.68 41.46
CA GLY A 127 -5.46 -21.45 42.36
C GLY A 127 -6.90 -21.77 41.89
N MET A 128 -7.02 -22.65 40.88
CA MET A 128 -8.12 -23.60 40.57
C MET A 128 -9.61 -23.21 40.73
N PRO A 129 -10.42 -23.32 39.65
CA PRO A 129 -11.75 -23.91 39.70
C PRO A 129 -11.73 -25.26 38.97
N LEU A 130 -11.79 -26.36 39.72
CA LEU A 130 -11.94 -27.70 39.19
C LEU A 130 -13.45 -28.04 39.11
N PRO A 131 -13.93 -28.76 38.07
CA PRO A 131 -15.35 -29.12 37.93
C PRO A 131 -15.85 -29.81 39.19
N ARG A 132 -17.10 -29.55 39.59
CA ARG A 132 -17.68 -30.05 40.86
C ARG A 132 -17.59 -31.58 41.02
N ASP A 133 -17.48 -32.31 39.91
CA ASP A 133 -17.37 -33.78 39.87
C ASP A 133 -15.94 -34.31 40.11
N SER A 134 -14.93 -33.44 40.03
CA SER A 134 -13.50 -33.80 40.23
C SER A 134 -13.07 -33.77 41.70
N PHE A 135 -13.79 -33.04 42.55
CA PHE A 135 -13.50 -32.99 43.98
C PHE A 135 -13.84 -34.33 44.64
N GLU A 136 -14.93 -34.96 44.23
CA GLU A 136 -15.34 -36.25 44.76
C GLU A 136 -14.36 -37.36 44.38
N SER A 137 -13.91 -37.41 43.13
CA SER A 137 -12.90 -38.39 42.68
C SER A 137 -11.55 -38.17 43.37
N ARG A 138 -11.14 -36.91 43.59
CA ARG A 138 -9.92 -36.60 44.33
C ARG A 138 -10.03 -36.96 45.81
N GLN A 139 -11.19 -36.75 46.43
CA GLN A 139 -11.42 -37.11 47.83
C GLN A 139 -11.43 -38.63 48.02
N ARG A 140 -12.08 -39.37 47.11
CA ARG A 140 -12.03 -40.85 47.07
C ARG A 140 -10.60 -41.37 46.89
N LEU A 141 -9.79 -40.72 46.03
CA LEU A 141 -8.39 -41.09 45.83
C LEU A 141 -7.54 -40.83 47.08
N LEU A 142 -7.73 -39.70 47.75
CA LEU A 142 -7.01 -39.39 48.98
C LEU A 142 -7.37 -40.34 50.11
N GLU A 143 -8.65 -40.69 50.24
CA GLU A 143 -9.11 -41.68 51.21
C GLU A 143 -8.52 -43.06 50.93
N PHE A 144 -8.48 -43.49 49.66
CA PHE A 144 -7.84 -44.73 49.26
C PHE A 144 -6.34 -44.74 49.60
N ILE A 145 -5.62 -43.66 49.29
CA ILE A 145 -4.19 -43.53 49.62
C ILE A 145 -3.98 -43.58 51.13
N SER A 146 -4.85 -42.94 51.92
CA SER A 146 -4.78 -43.00 53.40
C SER A 146 -4.94 -44.43 53.89
N ARG A 147 -5.97 -45.15 53.42
CA ARG A 147 -6.21 -46.55 53.78
C ARG A 147 -5.05 -47.45 53.39
N MET A 148 -4.44 -47.22 52.23
CA MET A 148 -3.25 -47.95 51.78
C MET A 148 -2.04 -47.68 52.68
N LYS A 149 -1.82 -46.42 53.08
CA LYS A 149 -0.75 -46.06 54.01
C LYS A 149 -0.95 -46.68 55.39
N ASP A 150 -2.16 -46.66 55.92
CA ASP A 150 -2.49 -47.26 57.21
C ASP A 150 -2.30 -48.78 57.17
N ALA A 151 -2.77 -49.43 56.10
CA ALA A 151 -2.56 -50.87 55.91
C ALA A 151 -1.06 -51.21 55.80
N LEU A 152 -0.29 -50.41 55.06
CA LEU A 152 1.16 -50.59 54.95
C LEU A 152 1.87 -50.36 56.30
N ALA A 153 1.47 -49.37 57.09
CA ALA A 153 2.03 -49.14 58.43
C ALA A 153 1.77 -50.33 59.36
N VAL A 154 0.56 -50.91 59.32
CA VAL A 154 0.23 -52.14 60.06
C VAL A 154 1.06 -53.33 59.60
N LEU A 155 1.23 -53.52 58.28
CA LEU A 155 1.99 -54.61 57.70
C LEU A 155 3.51 -54.52 57.95
N THR A 156 4.03 -53.30 58.05
CA THR A 156 5.48 -53.05 58.22
C THR A 156 5.89 -52.85 59.68
N GLY A 157 4.95 -52.76 60.61
CA GLY A 157 5.24 -52.60 62.04
C GLY A 157 5.84 -51.23 62.42
N LEU A 158 5.87 -50.28 61.48
CA LEU A 158 6.23 -48.88 61.75
C LEU A 158 5.03 -48.17 62.36
N ARG A 159 4.95 -48.18 63.70
CA ARG A 159 4.06 -47.31 64.47
C ARG A 159 4.89 -46.36 65.33
#